data_AF-A0AAW5K4I8-F1
#
_entry.id   AF-A0AAW5K4I8-F1
#
_cell.length_a   1.000
_cell.length_b   1.000
_cell.length_c   1.000
_cell.angle_alpha   90.00
_cell.angle_beta   90.00
_cell.angle_gamma   90.00
#
_symmetry.space_group_name_H-M   'P 1'
#
loop_
_entity.id
_entity.type
_entity.pdbx_description
1 polymer ?
#
loop_
_entity_poly.entity_id
_entity_poly.type
_entity_poly.pdbx_seq_one_letter_code
_entity_poly.pdbx_strand_id
1 'polypeptide(L)' 'MEKVLDYIRESRAELKKVTWPTKQQLWYSTIIVIVVSAIASAYLGLVDLILTGIFSKIIQ' A
#
# COMPACT_ATOMS: atom_id res chain seq x y z
N MET A 1 -12.47 1.13 36.33
CA MET A 1 -11.14 0.76 35.78
C MET A 1 -11.06 -0.72 35.43
N GLU A 2 -11.57 -1.65 36.24
CA GLU A 2 -11.62 -3.09 35.90
C GLU A 2 -12.33 -3.41 34.58
N LYS A 3 -13.51 -2.82 34.32
CA LYS A 3 -14.28 -3.05 33.08
C LYS A 3 -13.52 -2.75 31.78
N VAL A 4 -12.58 -1.79 31.79
CA VAL A 4 -11.78 -1.43 30.61
C VAL A 4 -10.65 -2.42 30.38
N LEU A 5 -10.03 -2.91 31.47
CA LEU A 5 -9.03 -3.97 31.42
C LEU A 5 -9.61 -5.28 30.90
N ASP A 6 -10.82 -5.63 31.34
CA ASP A 6 -11.55 -6.80 30.84
C ASP A 6 -11.93 -6.66 29.36
N TYR A 7 -12.40 -5.48 28.95
CA TYR A 7 -12.69 -5.19 27.53
C TYR A 7 -11.46 -5.35 26.63
N ILE A 8 -10.31 -4.81 27.03
CA ILE A 8 -9.06 -4.95 26.26
C ILE A 8 -8.60 -6.41 26.20
N ARG A 9 -8.84 -7.17 27.28
CA ARG A 9 -8.51 -8.60 27.37
C ARG A 9 -9.38 -9.45 26.45
N GLU A 10 -10.69 -9.18 26.39
CA GLU A 10 -11.63 -9.80 25.46
C GLU A 10 -11.32 -9.42 24.01
N SER A 11 -11.11 -8.14 23.70
CA SER A 11 -10.73 -7.70 22.35
C SER A 11 -9.41 -8.33 21.88
N ARG A 12 -8.41 -8.49 22.75
CA ARG A 12 -7.18 -9.23 22.41
C ARG A 12 -7.44 -10.70 22.13
N ALA A 13 -8.39 -11.33 22.84
CA ALA A 13 -8.75 -12.73 22.61
C ALA A 13 -9.47 -12.92 21.26
N GLU A 14 -10.34 -11.98 20.86
CA GLU A 14 -11.00 -11.99 19.55
C GLU A 14 -10.04 -11.69 18.40
N LEU A 15 -9.13 -10.74 18.56
CA LEU A 15 -8.05 -10.45 17.59
C LEU A 15 -7.13 -11.65 17.36
N LYS A 16 -7.08 -12.61 18.29
CA LYS A 16 -6.34 -13.86 18.16
C LYS A 16 -7.09 -14.93 17.37
N LYS A 17 -8.41 -14.82 17.25
CA LYS A 17 -9.24 -15.66 16.37
C LYS A 17 -9.19 -15.18 14.91
N VAL A 18 -8.76 -13.94 14.68
CA VAL A 18 -8.51 -13.42 13.33
C VAL A 18 -7.34 -14.21 12.73
N THR A 19 -7.59 -14.82 11.59
CA THR A 19 -6.60 -15.53 10.78
C THR A 19 -5.62 -14.53 10.17
N TRP A 20 -4.61 -14.14 10.95
CA TRP A 20 -3.54 -13.31 10.45
C TRP A 20 -2.80 -14.02 9.34
N PRO A 21 -2.54 -13.34 8.21
CA PRO A 21 -1.75 -13.90 7.12
C PRO A 21 -0.36 -14.28 7.63
N THR A 22 0.18 -15.37 7.12
CA THR A 22 1.54 -15.80 7.46
C THR A 22 2.55 -14.74 7.03
N LYS A 23 3.66 -14.61 7.77
CA LYS A 23 4.71 -13.61 7.48
C LYS A 23 5.17 -13.65 6.02
N GLN A 24 5.22 -14.84 5.41
CA GLN A 24 5.55 -15.01 3.99
C GLN A 24 4.53 -14.34 3.06
N GLN A 25 3.22 -14.56 3.26
CA GLN A 25 2.19 -13.89 2.46
C GLN A 25 2.26 -12.37 2.56
N LEU A 26 2.57 -11.85 3.75
CA LEU A 26 2.72 -10.41 3.94
C LEU A 26 3.86 -9.85 3.09
N TRP A 27 5.03 -10.50 3.12
CA TRP A 27 6.19 -10.11 2.30
C TRP A 27 5.90 -10.19 0.80
N TYR A 28 5.26 -11.26 0.32
CA TYR A 28 4.90 -11.39 -1.09
C TYR A 28 3.95 -10.28 -1.53
N SER A 29 2.90 -10.00 -0.76
CA SER A 29 1.95 -8.92 -1.07
C SER A 29 2.64 -7.56 -1.10
N THR A 30 3.54 -7.26 -0.16
CA THR A 30 4.31 -6.01 -0.17
C THR A 30 5.20 -5.89 -1.40
N ILE A 31 5.93 -6.95 -1.77
CA ILE A 31 6.80 -6.94 -2.95
C ILE A 31 5.99 -6.71 -4.23
N ILE A 32 4.84 -7.37 -4.38
CA ILE A 32 3.96 -7.20 -5.54
C ILE A 32 3.51 -5.74 -5.65
N VAL A 33 3.06 -5.13 -4.54
CA VAL A 33 2.63 -3.73 -4.54
C VAL A 33 3.77 -2.80 -4.94
N ILE A 34 4.98 -3.01 -4.41
CA ILE A 34 6.16 -2.20 -4.78
C ILE A 34 6.46 -2.29 -6.28
N VAL A 35 6.44 -3.50 -6.84
CA VAL A 35 6.70 -3.72 -8.28
C VAL A 35 5.64 -3.03 -9.13
N VAL A 36 4.35 -3.22 -8.81
CA VAL A 36 3.25 -2.62 -9.57
C VAL A 36 3.29 -1.09 -9.47
N SER A 37 3.55 -0.52 -8.29
CA SER A 37 3.71 0.92 -8.11
C SER A 37 4.89 1.48 -8.89
N ALA A 38 6.03 0.77 -8.93
CA ALA A 38 7.20 1.19 -9.69
C ALA A 38 6.93 1.21 -11.21
N ILE A 39 6.21 0.20 -11.72
CA ILE A 39 5.80 0.16 -13.13
C ILE A 39 4.83 1.30 -13.44
N ALA A 40 3.84 1.52 -12.57
CA ALA A 40 2.86 2.60 -12.74
C ALA A 40 3.53 3.98 -12.72
N SER A 41 4.47 4.22 -11.79
CA SER A 41 5.19 5.49 -11.71
C SER A 41 6.10 5.71 -12.92
N ALA A 42 6.75 4.65 -13.42
CA ALA A 42 7.56 4.74 -14.63
C ALA A 42 6.71 5.08 -15.87
N TYR A 43 5.54 4.45 -16.01
CA TYR A 43 4.61 4.75 -17.10
C TYR A 43 4.10 6.20 -17.03
N LEU A 44 3.60 6.62 -15.86
CA LEU A 44 3.11 7.99 -15.67
C LEU A 44 4.22 9.01 -15.91
N GLY A 45 5.41 8.79 -15.35
CA GLY A 45 6.56 9.67 -15.58
C GLY A 45 6.97 9.77 -17.04
N LEU A 46 6.91 8.67 -17.80
CA LEU A 46 7.18 8.70 -19.24
C LEU A 46 6.14 9.55 -19.99
N VAL A 47 4.85 9.40 -19.65
CA VAL A 47 3.76 10.18 -20.23
C VAL A 47 3.91 11.67 -19.89
N ASP A 48 4.27 12.01 -18.66
CA ASP A 48 4.50 13.39 -18.22
C ASP A 48 5.66 14.05 -18.99
N LEU A 49 6.74 13.30 -19.26
CA LEU A 49 7.88 13.79 -20.06
C LEU A 49 7.48 14.05 -21.52
N ILE A 50 6.70 13.15 -22.12
CA ILE A 50 6.20 13.30 -23.50
C ILE A 50 5.29 14.53 -23.59
N LEU A 51 4.32 14.65 -22.67
CA LEU A 51 3.41 15.78 -22.60
C LEU A 51 4.17 17.09 -22.43
N THR A 52 5.11 17.16 -21.48
CA THR A 52 5.92 18.37 -21.24
C THR A 52 6.71 18.77 -22.49
N GLY A 53 7.31 17.80 -23.20
CA GLY A 53 8.03 18.05 -24.44
C GLY A 53 7.13 18.59 -25.57
N ILE A 54 5.90 18.08 -25.69
CA ILE A 54 4.91 18.56 -26.67
C ILE A 54 4.40 19.96 -26.29
N PHE A 55 4.01 20.17 -25.03
CA PHE A 55 3.54 21.46 -24.54
C PHE A 55 4.61 22.55 -24.69
N SER A 56 5.88 22.24 -24.40
CA SER A 56 7.01 23.16 -24.64
C SER A 56 7.10 23.59 -26.10
N LYS A 57 6.84 22.70 -27.06
CA LYS A 57 6.86 23.02 -28.49
C LYS A 57 5.63 23.76 -29.00
N ILE A 58 4.50 23.71 -28.28
CA ILE A 58 3.24 24.35 -28.67
C ILE A 58 3.12 25.76 -28.06
N ILE A 59 3.63 25.97 -26.84
CA ILE A 59 3.54 27.26 -26.12
C ILE A 59 4.65 28.24 -26.53
N GLN A 60 5.78 27.74 -27.03
CA GLN A 60 6.85 28.56 -27.62
C GLN A 60 6.59 28.78 -29.11
#